data_AF-A0A6A4SZN0-F1
#
_entry.id   AF-A0A6A4SZN0-F1
#
_cell.length_a   1.000
_cell.length_b   1.000
_cell.length_c   1.000
_cell.angle_alpha   90.00
_cell.angle_beta   90.00
_cell.angle_gamma   90.00
#
_symmetry.space_group_name_H-M   'P 1'
#
loop_
_entity.id
_entity.type
_entity.pdbx_description
1 polymer ?
#
loop_
_entity_poly.entity_id
_entity_poly.type
_entity_poly.pdbx_seq_one_letter_code
_entity_poly.pdbx_strand_id
1 'polypeptide(L)'
;MALDVQQIPSAKFTSANESVDFYNNTLSSILDLHAPVKTQTVPFSRSAPWFTSDLRNKKAAGRVLERRVAKTGFTVHRLAYQEHQKAYSKSHTKAWSQFYCNIINTSPGNSKQLLSTINHLLKPQTPSHTDTTEEQCNNFIIFRKKVNTIRSLLSSSPALSIPTANPLPEIFQPVCCFPKISQ
;
A
#
# COMPACT_ATOMS: atom_id res chain seq x y z
N MET A 1 11.70 -12.70 34.31
CA MET A 1 13.13 -12.75 33.93
C MET A 1 13.19 -12.56 32.42
N ALA A 2 13.92 -11.56 31.94
CA ALA A 2 14.01 -11.24 30.51
C ALA A 2 15.04 -12.16 29.86
N LEU A 3 14.63 -12.90 28.82
CA LEU A 3 15.55 -13.67 27.98
C LEU A 3 16.03 -12.74 26.85
N ASP A 4 17.23 -12.21 27.01
CA ASP A 4 17.96 -11.54 25.94
C ASP A 4 18.36 -12.57 24.87
N VAL A 5 18.50 -12.17 23.62
CA VAL A 5 18.84 -13.06 22.48
C VAL A 5 20.18 -13.80 22.73
N GLN A 6 21.01 -13.27 23.64
CA GLN A 6 22.29 -13.85 24.05
C GLN A 6 22.17 -15.00 25.08
N GLN A 7 20.96 -15.33 25.54
CA GLN A 7 20.75 -16.28 26.64
C GLN A 7 19.80 -17.42 26.25
N ILE A 8 19.97 -17.98 25.05
CA ILE A 8 19.28 -19.22 24.65
C ILE A 8 19.87 -20.37 25.48
N PRO A 9 19.08 -21.07 26.33
CA PRO A 9 19.58 -22.19 27.10
C PRO A 9 20.05 -23.30 26.15
N SER A 10 21.31 -23.73 26.30
CA SER A 10 21.82 -24.92 25.60
C SER A 10 21.23 -26.17 26.27
N ALA A 11 20.06 -26.61 25.80
CA ALA A 11 19.39 -27.80 26.29
C ALA A 11 19.80 -29.03 25.47
N LYS A 12 20.08 -30.15 26.15
CA LYS A 12 20.27 -31.45 25.50
C LYS A 12 18.90 -32.11 25.39
N PHE A 13 18.45 -32.36 24.16
CA PHE A 13 17.13 -32.96 23.89
C PHE A 13 17.27 -34.47 23.78
N THR A 14 16.31 -35.22 24.35
CA THR A 14 16.30 -36.69 24.32
C THR A 14 15.44 -37.25 23.18
N SER A 15 14.52 -36.43 22.66
CA SER A 15 13.62 -36.76 21.55
C SER A 15 13.48 -35.59 20.56
N ALA A 16 13.19 -35.91 19.30
CA ALA A 16 13.02 -34.91 18.24
C ALA A 16 11.80 -34.00 18.46
N ASN A 17 10.75 -34.49 19.12
CA ASN A 17 9.60 -33.65 19.46
C ASN A 17 9.96 -32.58 20.49
N GLU A 18 10.78 -32.92 21.49
CA GLU A 18 11.20 -31.98 22.54
C GLU A 18 12.02 -30.82 21.98
N SER A 19 12.86 -31.07 20.97
CA SER A 19 13.67 -30.03 20.33
C SER A 19 12.82 -29.07 19.48
N VAL A 20 11.81 -29.59 18.79
CA VAL A 20 10.85 -28.79 18.01
C VAL A 20 9.99 -27.92 18.93
N ASP A 21 9.50 -28.49 20.03
CA ASP A 21 8.69 -27.75 20.99
C ASP A 21 9.50 -26.66 21.69
N PHE A 22 10.74 -26.96 22.11
CA PHE A 22 11.65 -25.96 22.68
C PHE A 22 11.94 -24.83 21.70
N TYR A 23 12.21 -25.15 20.43
CA TYR A 23 12.46 -24.15 19.39
C TYR A 23 11.25 -23.22 19.21
N ASN A 24 10.06 -23.79 19.00
CA ASN A 24 8.84 -23.02 18.76
C ASN A 24 8.50 -22.13 19.95
N ASN A 25 8.56 -22.67 21.17
CA ASN A 25 8.24 -21.92 22.39
C ASN A 25 9.25 -20.78 22.64
N THR A 26 10.54 -21.05 22.42
CA THR A 26 11.59 -20.02 22.58
C THR A 26 11.42 -18.91 21.55
N LEU A 27 11.17 -19.28 20.29
CA LEU A 27 10.95 -18.32 19.21
C LEU A 27 9.72 -17.45 19.48
N SER A 28 8.59 -18.07 19.87
CA SER A 28 7.38 -17.35 20.26
C SER A 28 7.65 -16.40 21.42
N SER A 29 8.36 -16.85 22.47
CA SER A 29 8.68 -15.99 23.62
C SER A 29 9.55 -14.79 23.26
N ILE A 30 10.53 -14.95 22.36
CA ILE A 30 11.38 -13.85 21.89
C ILE A 30 10.56 -12.88 21.04
N LEU A 31 9.69 -13.39 20.17
CA LEU A 31 8.79 -12.58 19.36
C LEU A 31 7.81 -11.80 20.24
N ASP A 32 7.22 -12.41 21.26
CA ASP A 32 6.31 -11.72 22.18
C ASP A 32 7.02 -10.63 23.01
N LEU A 33 8.30 -10.82 23.32
CA LEU A 33 9.10 -9.84 24.05
C LEU A 33 9.49 -8.63 23.18
N HIS A 34 10.04 -8.89 21.99
CA HIS A 34 10.63 -7.84 21.14
C HIS A 34 9.67 -7.29 20.09
N ALA A 35 8.71 -8.09 19.66
CA ALA A 35 7.71 -7.75 18.64
C ALA A 35 6.30 -8.21 19.06
N PRO A 36 5.81 -7.79 20.25
CA PRO A 36 4.49 -8.19 20.71
C PRO A 36 3.43 -7.83 19.68
N VAL A 37 2.50 -8.76 19.47
CA VAL A 37 1.35 -8.52 18.58
C VAL A 37 0.52 -7.40 19.18
N LYS A 38 0.61 -6.21 18.57
CA LYS A 38 -0.19 -5.05 18.94
C LYS A 38 -1.34 -4.91 17.95
N THR A 39 -2.56 -5.18 18.42
CA THR A 39 -3.77 -4.79 17.67
C THR A 39 -3.95 -3.29 17.79
N GLN A 40 -3.69 -2.57 16.70
CA GLN A 40 -4.02 -1.15 16.60
C GLN A 40 -5.35 -0.99 15.89
N THR A 41 -6.25 -0.20 16.48
CA THR A 41 -7.45 0.25 15.79
C THR A 41 -7.00 1.23 14.72
N VAL A 42 -6.90 0.76 13.48
CA VAL A 42 -6.66 1.66 12.34
C VAL A 42 -7.86 2.59 12.26
N PRO A 43 -7.69 3.92 12.37
CA PRO A 43 -8.77 4.82 12.03
C PRO A 43 -9.03 4.59 10.56
N PHE A 44 -10.12 3.88 10.25
CA PHE A 44 -10.57 3.74 8.87
C PHE A 44 -10.81 5.16 8.37
N SER A 45 -9.86 5.69 7.59
CA SER A 45 -10.07 6.90 6.80
C SER A 45 -11.42 6.72 6.14
N ARG A 46 -12.36 7.64 6.45
CA ARG A 46 -13.81 7.50 6.26
C ARG A 46 -14.11 6.88 4.91
N SER A 47 -14.17 5.55 4.86
CA SER A 47 -14.52 4.85 3.65
C SER A 47 -15.99 5.13 3.44
N ALA A 48 -16.38 5.37 2.19
CA ALA A 48 -17.76 5.67 1.91
C ALA A 48 -18.65 4.55 2.51
N PRO A 49 -19.79 4.87 3.15
CA PRO A 49 -20.59 3.87 3.86
C PRO A 49 -21.06 2.69 3.00
N TRP A 50 -21.18 2.90 1.69
CA TRP A 50 -21.51 1.89 0.70
C TRP A 50 -20.32 1.01 0.26
N PHE A 51 -19.10 1.32 0.70
CA PHE A 51 -17.89 0.58 0.35
C PHE A 51 -17.70 -0.64 1.27
N THR A 52 -18.28 -1.77 0.87
CA THR A 52 -18.34 -3.01 1.65
C THR A 52 -17.01 -3.77 1.70
N SER A 53 -16.91 -4.76 2.59
CA SER A 53 -15.76 -5.68 2.66
C SER A 53 -15.58 -6.50 1.38
N ASP A 54 -16.69 -6.91 0.74
CA ASP A 54 -16.65 -7.59 -0.57
C ASP A 54 -16.00 -6.71 -1.65
N LEU A 55 -16.35 -5.41 -1.71
CA LEU A 55 -15.70 -4.48 -2.62
C LEU A 55 -14.21 -4.29 -2.32
N ARG A 56 -13.82 -4.28 -1.04
CA ARG A 56 -12.40 -4.26 -0.65
C ARG A 56 -11.66 -5.48 -1.16
N ASN A 57 -12.25 -6.67 -1.00
CA ASN A 57 -11.66 -7.93 -1.44
C ASN A 57 -11.53 -7.97 -2.97
N LYS A 58 -12.58 -7.58 -3.71
CA LYS A 58 -12.52 -7.46 -5.18
C LYS A 58 -11.48 -6.44 -5.62
N LYS A 59 -11.38 -5.28 -4.96
CA LYS A 59 -10.35 -4.28 -5.27
C LYS A 59 -8.93 -4.84 -5.04
N ALA A 60 -8.71 -5.57 -3.95
CA ALA A 60 -7.44 -6.23 -3.65
C ALA A 60 -7.08 -7.29 -4.71
N ALA A 61 -8.05 -8.14 -5.09
CA ALA A 61 -7.88 -9.13 -6.17
C ALA A 61 -7.53 -8.46 -7.51
N GLY A 62 -8.18 -7.32 -7.82
CA GLY A 62 -7.85 -6.50 -8.99
C GLY A 62 -6.40 -6.03 -9.00
N ARG A 63 -5.86 -5.59 -7.86
CA ARG A 63 -4.43 -5.20 -7.75
C ARG A 63 -3.48 -6.38 -7.96
N VAL A 64 -3.86 -7.58 -7.52
CA VAL A 64 -3.06 -8.80 -7.78
C VAL A 64 -3.01 -9.09 -9.27
N LEU A 65 -4.14 -9.01 -9.96
CA LEU A 65 -4.21 -9.20 -11.42
C LEU A 65 -3.42 -8.12 -12.17
N GLU A 66 -3.55 -6.85 -11.78
CA GLU A 66 -2.79 -5.74 -12.34
C GLU A 66 -1.28 -5.99 -12.26
N ARG A 67 -0.77 -6.36 -11.07
CA ARG A 67 0.65 -6.72 -10.88
C ARG A 67 1.06 -7.93 -11.72
N ARG A 68 0.18 -8.92 -11.87
CA ARG A 68 0.45 -10.09 -12.71
C ARG A 68 0.56 -9.71 -14.18
N VAL A 69 -0.33 -8.85 -14.68
CA VAL A 69 -0.27 -8.31 -16.05
C VAL A 69 1.05 -7.57 -16.28
N ALA A 70 1.44 -6.69 -15.35
CA ALA A 70 2.70 -5.95 -15.45
C ALA A 70 3.94 -6.86 -15.45
N LYS A 71 3.92 -7.96 -14.68
CA LYS A 71 5.05 -8.90 -14.60
C LYS A 71 5.19 -9.79 -15.84
N THR A 72 4.07 -10.24 -16.40
CA THR A 72 4.07 -11.33 -17.39
C THR A 72 3.84 -10.88 -18.82
N GLY A 73 3.09 -9.79 -19.03
CA GLY A 73 2.75 -9.29 -20.37
C GLY A 73 1.84 -10.19 -21.21
N PHE A 74 1.41 -11.36 -20.71
CA PHE A 74 0.57 -12.28 -21.49
C PHE A 74 -0.87 -11.81 -21.67
N THR A 75 -1.42 -12.09 -22.85
CA THR A 75 -2.80 -11.74 -23.25
C THR A 75 -3.85 -12.35 -22.31
N VAL A 76 -3.65 -13.58 -21.85
CA VAL A 76 -4.55 -14.28 -20.92
C VAL A 76 -4.72 -13.50 -19.61
N HIS A 77 -3.62 -12.98 -19.05
CA HIS A 77 -3.69 -12.18 -17.81
C HIS A 77 -4.37 -10.83 -18.03
N ARG A 78 -4.15 -10.21 -19.20
CA ARG A 78 -4.83 -8.96 -19.57
C ARG A 78 -6.34 -9.18 -19.71
N LEU A 79 -6.77 -10.27 -20.35
CA LEU A 79 -8.19 -10.63 -20.46
C LEU A 79 -8.81 -10.88 -19.09
N ALA A 80 -8.15 -11.66 -18.23
CA ALA A 80 -8.61 -11.91 -16.86
C ALA A 80 -8.74 -10.60 -16.06
N TYR A 81 -7.78 -9.67 -16.21
CA TYR A 81 -7.87 -8.36 -15.57
C TYR A 81 -9.04 -7.52 -16.09
N GLN A 82 -9.28 -7.50 -17.40
CA GLN A 82 -10.42 -6.79 -18.00
C GLN A 82 -11.77 -7.36 -17.54
N GLU A 83 -11.90 -8.68 -17.50
CA GLU A 83 -13.09 -9.35 -16.98
C GLU A 83 -13.31 -8.99 -15.50
N HIS A 84 -12.25 -9.05 -14.70
CA HIS A 84 -12.30 -8.64 -13.31
C HIS A 84 -12.72 -7.17 -13.15
N GLN A 85 -12.19 -6.25 -13.96
CA GLN A 85 -12.60 -4.84 -13.95
C GLN A 85 -14.10 -4.66 -14.23
N LYS A 86 -14.63 -5.40 -15.23
CA LYS A 86 -16.07 -5.38 -15.53
C LYS A 86 -16.89 -5.90 -14.35
N ALA A 87 -16.48 -7.02 -13.75
CA ALA A 87 -17.15 -7.59 -12.58
C ALA A 87 -17.09 -6.67 -11.34
N TYR A 88 -15.95 -6.01 -11.13
CA TYR A 88 -15.77 -5.04 -10.06
C TYR A 88 -16.68 -3.82 -10.26
N SER A 89 -16.72 -3.25 -11.48
CA SER A 89 -17.60 -2.12 -11.81
C SER A 89 -19.08 -2.46 -11.56
N LYS A 90 -19.54 -3.64 -12.00
CA LYS A 90 -20.90 -4.13 -11.71
C LYS A 90 -21.18 -4.23 -10.21
N SER A 91 -20.23 -4.79 -9.45
CA SER A 91 -20.36 -4.95 -7.99
C SER A 91 -20.41 -3.58 -7.29
N HIS A 92 -19.60 -2.63 -7.77
CA HIS A 92 -19.57 -1.26 -7.26
C HIS A 92 -20.91 -0.56 -7.48
N THR A 93 -21.43 -0.57 -8.71
CA THR A 93 -22.75 0.01 -9.04
C THR A 93 -23.87 -0.63 -8.23
N LYS A 94 -23.82 -1.96 -8.04
CA LYS A 94 -24.80 -2.69 -7.22
C LYS A 94 -24.75 -2.23 -5.76
N ALA A 95 -23.59 -2.20 -5.14
CA ALA A 95 -23.46 -1.77 -3.74
C ALA A 95 -23.89 -0.31 -3.55
N TRP A 96 -23.51 0.55 -4.48
CA TRP A 96 -23.89 1.97 -4.48
C TRP A 96 -25.41 2.15 -4.60
N SER A 97 -26.03 1.48 -5.58
CA SER A 97 -27.50 1.48 -5.76
C SER A 97 -28.22 0.92 -4.53
N GLN A 98 -27.80 -0.24 -4.02
CA GLN A 98 -28.40 -0.88 -2.85
C GLN A 98 -28.38 0.05 -1.63
N PHE A 99 -27.27 0.76 -1.40
CA PHE A 99 -27.14 1.68 -0.28
C PHE A 99 -28.12 2.85 -0.37
N TYR A 100 -28.20 3.53 -1.52
CA TYR A 100 -29.11 4.66 -1.69
C TYR A 100 -30.58 4.25 -1.76
N CYS A 101 -30.88 3.10 -2.38
CA CYS A 101 -32.21 2.51 -2.32
C CYS A 101 -32.61 2.22 -0.87
N ASN A 102 -31.70 1.67 -0.06
CA ASN A 102 -31.97 1.42 1.35
C ASN A 102 -32.28 2.73 2.09
N ILE A 103 -31.47 3.78 1.93
CA ILE A 103 -31.73 5.10 2.57
C ILE A 103 -33.12 5.63 2.24
N ILE A 104 -33.54 5.52 0.97
CA ILE A 104 -34.85 6.00 0.52
C ILE A 104 -35.98 5.16 1.14
N ASN A 105 -35.82 3.84 1.14
CA ASN A 105 -36.84 2.91 1.63
C ASN A 105 -36.97 2.89 3.16
N THR A 106 -35.89 3.17 3.90
CA THR A 106 -35.90 3.18 5.38
C THR A 106 -36.58 4.40 5.99
N SER A 107 -36.90 5.42 5.20
CA SER A 107 -37.45 6.69 5.70
C SER A 107 -38.75 7.11 5.00
N PRO A 108 -39.81 6.28 5.03
CA PRO A 108 -41.09 6.64 4.43
C PRO A 108 -41.66 7.90 5.12
N GLY A 109 -42.08 8.89 4.32
CA GLY A 109 -42.65 10.16 4.81
C GLY A 109 -41.63 11.25 5.18
N ASN A 110 -40.32 10.99 5.15
CA ASN A 110 -39.29 12.01 5.39
C ASN A 110 -38.81 12.65 4.07
N SER A 111 -39.60 13.59 3.55
CA SER A 111 -39.28 14.31 2.31
C SER A 111 -37.96 15.09 2.38
N LYS A 112 -37.57 15.61 3.55
CA LYS A 112 -36.29 16.30 3.74
C LYS A 112 -35.10 15.39 3.50
N GLN A 113 -35.12 14.17 4.05
CA GLN A 113 -34.04 13.21 3.87
C GLN A 113 -33.95 12.72 2.41
N LEU A 114 -35.09 12.47 1.77
CA LEU A 114 -35.14 12.11 0.35
C LEU A 114 -34.54 13.21 -0.53
N LEU A 115 -35.03 14.45 -0.40
CA LEU A 115 -34.55 15.58 -1.19
C LEU A 115 -33.08 15.90 -0.88
N SER A 116 -32.64 15.78 0.37
CA SER A 116 -31.23 15.92 0.73
C SER A 116 -30.35 14.86 0.05
N THR A 117 -30.82 13.61 -0.01
CA THR A 117 -30.11 12.51 -0.67
C THR A 117 -30.03 12.74 -2.18
N ILE A 118 -31.14 13.13 -2.81
CA ILE A 118 -31.18 13.48 -4.24
C ILE A 118 -30.25 14.65 -4.53
N ASN A 119 -30.30 15.71 -3.72
CA ASN A 119 -29.39 16.85 -3.86
C ASN A 119 -27.93 16.44 -3.69
N HIS A 120 -27.60 15.54 -2.76
CA HIS A 120 -26.25 15.01 -2.61
C HIS A 120 -25.79 14.23 -3.85
N LEU A 121 -26.68 13.45 -4.48
CA LEU A 121 -26.39 12.66 -5.68
C LEU A 121 -26.24 13.52 -6.96
N LEU A 122 -27.03 14.59 -7.07
CA LEU A 122 -27.09 15.44 -8.26
C LEU A 122 -26.15 16.64 -8.18
N LYS A 123 -25.71 17.06 -6.98
CA LYS A 123 -24.78 18.18 -6.84
C LYS A 123 -23.48 17.82 -7.57
N PRO A 124 -23.08 18.62 -8.58
CA PRO A 124 -21.74 18.53 -9.12
C PRO A 124 -20.79 18.69 -7.94
N GLN A 125 -19.85 17.76 -7.78
CA GLN A 125 -18.77 17.95 -6.83
C GLN A 125 -18.03 19.18 -7.34
N THR A 126 -18.28 20.35 -6.75
CA THR A 126 -17.51 21.55 -7.05
C THR A 126 -16.08 21.16 -6.70
N PRO A 127 -15.16 21.01 -7.67
CA PRO A 127 -13.77 20.85 -7.33
C PRO A 127 -13.47 21.98 -6.35
N SER A 128 -12.90 21.63 -5.19
CA SER A 128 -12.27 22.62 -4.34
C SER A 128 -11.12 23.17 -5.17
N HIS A 129 -11.41 24.13 -6.06
CA HIS A 129 -10.41 24.93 -6.71
C HIS A 129 -9.74 25.67 -5.56
N THR A 130 -8.61 25.14 -5.10
CA THR A 130 -7.57 26.01 -4.61
C THR A 130 -7.24 26.87 -5.81
N ASP A 131 -7.70 28.12 -5.83
CA ASP A 131 -7.39 29.04 -6.92
C ASP A 131 -5.88 28.97 -7.16
N THR A 132 -5.50 28.47 -8.34
CA THR A 132 -4.09 28.23 -8.67
C THR A 132 -3.38 29.56 -8.58
N THR A 133 -2.66 29.77 -7.47
CA THR A 133 -2.04 31.05 -7.18
C THR A 133 -0.83 31.23 -8.09
N GLU A 134 -0.49 32.47 -8.45
CA GLU A 134 0.71 32.77 -9.24
C GLU A 134 1.96 32.14 -8.63
N GLU A 135 2.06 32.10 -7.29
CA GLU A 135 3.12 31.41 -6.56
C GLU A 135 3.21 29.91 -6.86
N GLN A 136 2.08 29.21 -6.99
CA GLN A 136 2.06 27.79 -7.33
C GLN A 136 2.57 27.54 -8.76
N CYS A 137 2.19 28.41 -9.70
CA CYS A 137 2.72 28.39 -11.07
C CYS A 137 4.22 28.67 -11.09
N ASN A 138 4.68 29.68 -10.35
CA ASN A 138 6.10 30.03 -10.24
C ASN A 138 6.93 28.90 -9.62
N ASN A 139 6.42 28.27 -8.56
CA ASN A 139 7.05 27.09 -7.96
C ASN A 139 7.18 25.93 -8.96
N PHE A 140 6.17 25.70 -9.80
CA PHE A 140 6.23 24.68 -10.84
C PHE A 140 7.27 25.00 -11.92
N ILE A 141 7.41 26.29 -12.30
CA ILE A 141 8.44 26.73 -13.24
C ILE A 141 9.85 26.51 -12.66
N ILE A 142 10.06 26.85 -11.38
CA ILE A 142 11.32 26.61 -10.67
C ILE A 142 11.64 25.11 -10.63
N PHE A 143 10.65 24.27 -10.30
CA PHE A 143 10.80 22.81 -10.30
C PHE A 143 11.24 22.30 -11.68
N ARG A 144 10.58 22.74 -12.76
CA ARG A 144 10.92 22.34 -14.13
C ARG A 144 12.35 22.74 -14.51
N LYS A 145 12.77 23.95 -14.15
CA LYS A 145 14.15 24.42 -14.33
C LYS A 145 15.14 23.50 -13.61
N LYS A 146 14.88 23.19 -12.34
CA LYS A 146 15.74 22.32 -11.51
C LYS A 146 15.87 20.90 -12.10
N VAL A 147 14.76 20.31 -12.56
CA VAL A 147 14.77 18.99 -13.22
C VAL A 147 15.60 19.02 -14.51
N ASN A 148 15.45 20.09 -15.31
CA ASN A 148 16.23 20.23 -16.55
C ASN A 148 17.73 20.38 -16.26
N THR A 149 18.12 21.15 -15.23
CA THR A 149 19.52 21.29 -14.81
C THR A 149 20.13 19.96 -14.39
N ILE A 150 19.38 19.15 -13.62
CA ILE A 150 19.85 17.81 -13.22
C ILE A 150 20.04 16.92 -14.46
N ARG A 151 19.07 16.93 -15.38
CA ARG A 151 19.15 16.15 -16.62
C ARG A 151 20.34 16.57 -17.48
N SER A 152 20.58 17.88 -17.64
CA SER A 152 21.73 18.37 -18.40
C SER A 152 23.05 17.99 -17.75
N LEU A 153 23.17 18.03 -16.43
CA LEU A 153 24.38 17.63 -15.70
C LEU A 153 24.70 16.14 -15.88
N LEU A 154 23.66 15.30 -15.85
CA LEU A 154 23.79 13.86 -16.07
C LEU A 154 24.13 13.54 -17.53
N SER A 155 23.53 14.26 -18.49
CA SER A 155 23.84 14.12 -19.92
C SER A 155 25.21 14.69 -20.32
N SER A 156 25.74 15.65 -19.58
CA SER A 156 27.07 16.24 -19.83
C SER A 156 28.21 15.52 -19.11
N SER A 157 27.90 14.53 -18.28
CA SER A 157 28.94 13.70 -17.65
C SER A 157 29.45 12.71 -18.71
N PRO A 158 30.72 12.82 -19.17
CA PRO A 158 31.29 11.79 -20.02
C PRO A 158 31.29 10.51 -19.18
N ALA A 159 30.65 9.47 -19.72
CA ALA A 159 30.60 8.15 -19.11
C ALA A 159 31.97 7.81 -18.54
N LEU A 160 32.05 7.65 -17.21
CA LEU A 160 33.17 6.98 -16.57
C LEU A 160 33.25 5.60 -17.24
N SER A 161 34.20 5.45 -18.16
CA SER A 161 34.59 4.19 -18.73
C SER A 161 35.06 3.30 -17.60
N ILE A 162 34.18 2.41 -17.15
CA ILE A 162 34.53 1.31 -16.25
C ILE A 162 35.59 0.49 -16.98
N PRO A 163 36.83 0.38 -16.48
CA PRO A 163 37.77 -0.58 -17.03
C PRO A 163 37.23 -1.97 -16.68
N THR A 164 36.97 -2.76 -17.72
CA THR A 164 36.73 -4.19 -17.60
C THR A 164 37.91 -4.85 -16.88
N ALA A 165 37.74 -5.15 -15.60
CA ALA A 165 38.59 -6.09 -14.89
C ALA A 165 37.71 -7.13 -14.19
N ASN A 166 37.91 -8.37 -14.65
CA ASN A 166 37.36 -9.68 -14.29
C ASN A 166 36.69 -9.84 -12.90
N PRO A 167 35.66 -10.71 -12.78
CA PRO A 167 35.00 -10.99 -11.51
C PRO A 167 35.82 -11.98 -10.67
N LEU A 168 36.23 -11.56 -9.47
CA LEU A 168 36.58 -12.45 -8.35
C LEU A 168 35.63 -12.11 -7.20
N PRO A 169 35.10 -13.10 -6.43
CA PRO A 169 33.96 -12.87 -5.57
C PRO A 169 34.37 -12.16 -4.28
N GLU A 170 34.06 -10.87 -4.17
CA GLU A 170 34.08 -10.18 -2.88
C GLU A 170 32.78 -10.42 -2.12
N ILE A 171 32.97 -10.84 -0.88
CA ILE A 171 31.99 -11.09 0.15
C ILE A 171 31.19 -9.80 0.39
N PHE A 172 29.88 -9.83 0.15
CA PHE A 172 28.97 -8.74 0.50
C PHE A 172 28.98 -8.52 2.02
N GLN A 173 29.59 -7.42 2.48
CA GLN A 173 29.36 -6.92 3.82
C GLN A 173 27.98 -6.24 3.90
N PRO A 174 27.20 -6.47 4.97
CA PRO A 174 25.87 -5.89 5.11
C PRO A 174 25.97 -4.37 5.32
N VAL A 175 25.17 -3.64 4.55
CA VAL A 175 25.06 -2.18 4.61
C VAL A 175 24.23 -1.81 5.85
N CYS A 176 24.85 -1.80 7.02
CA CYS A 176 24.24 -1.31 8.25
C CYS A 176 25.06 -0.20 8.89
N CYS A 177 25.17 0.94 8.19
CA CYS A 177 25.47 2.20 8.88
C CYS A 177 24.98 3.39 8.04
N PHE A 178 23.92 4.06 8.48
CA PHE A 178 23.56 5.39 7.99
C PHE A 178 24.27 6.43 8.87
N PRO A 179 24.89 7.48 8.30
CA PRO A 179 25.53 8.51 9.12
C PRO A 179 24.49 9.30 9.89
N LYS A 180 24.83 9.62 11.14
CA LYS A 180 24.02 10.43 12.05
C LYS A 180 24.02 11.88 11.56
N ILE A 181 22.84 12.44 11.34
CA ILE A 181 22.66 13.87 11.06
C ILE A 181 22.77 14.59 12.40
N SER A 182 23.81 15.40 12.59
CA SER A 182 23.86 16.35 13.71
C SER A 182 22.89 17.50 13.44
N GLN A 183 22.15 17.88 14.47
CA GLN A 183 21.34 19.10 14.52
C GLN A 183 22.22 20.34 14.55
#